data_AF-A0A6A2ZJW0-F1
#
_entry.id   AF-A0A6A2ZJW0-F1
#
_cell.length_a   1.000
_cell.length_b   1.000
_cell.length_c   1.000
_cell.angle_alpha   90.00
_cell.angle_beta   90.00
_cell.angle_gamma   90.00
#
_symmetry.space_group_name_H-M   'P 1'
#
loop_
_entity.id
_entity.type
_entity.pdbx_description
1 polymer ?
#
loop_
_entity_poly.entity_id
_entity_poly.type
_entity_poly.pdbx_seq_one_letter_code
_entity_poly.pdbx_strand_id
1 'polypeptide(L)'
;MGKEIALPMVGMVMAECAQVGLIITGKAAMSHGMPNLVFIFYSNALASLILLPSSFLFHRHPSLPSYYYPFLHFSLISIFFADRTITGYAGLYYSSPTLATALLNLIPGFTFILAVAFRMETLNLRSSTSQAKSMGAIVSIVGASL
;
A
#
# COMPACT_ATOMS: atom_id res chain seq x y z
N MET A 1 -13.95 -16.20 -18.89
CA MET A 1 -12.62 -15.57 -18.91
C MET A 1 -12.62 -14.11 -18.45
N GLY A 2 -13.65 -13.29 -18.72
CA GLY A 2 -13.66 -11.87 -18.28
C GLY A 2 -13.87 -11.61 -16.78
N LYS A 3 -14.59 -12.49 -16.06
CA LYS A 3 -14.89 -12.31 -14.62
C LYS A 3 -13.66 -12.48 -13.71
N GLU A 4 -12.73 -13.35 -14.09
CA GLU A 4 -11.48 -13.64 -13.36
C GLU A 4 -10.51 -12.44 -13.33
N ILE A 5 -10.55 -11.58 -14.36
CA ILE A 5 -9.70 -10.38 -14.47
C ILE A 5 -10.41 -9.14 -13.91
N ALA A 6 -11.75 -9.07 -14.06
CA ALA A 6 -12.53 -7.95 -13.56
C ALA A 6 -12.54 -7.87 -12.02
N LEU A 7 -12.59 -9.01 -11.33
CA LEU A 7 -12.61 -9.05 -9.86
C LEU A 7 -11.35 -8.40 -9.22
N PRO A 8 -10.10 -8.75 -9.60
CA PRO A 8 -8.93 -8.09 -9.06
C PRO A 8 -8.81 -6.62 -9.50
N MET A 9 -9.27 -6.26 -10.70
CA MET A 9 -9.28 -4.85 -11.14
C MET A 9 -10.22 -3.99 -10.28
N VAL A 10 -11.45 -4.44 -10.03
CA VAL A 10 -12.39 -3.73 -9.15
C VAL A 10 -11.85 -3.65 -7.73
N GLY A 11 -11.23 -4.73 -7.23
CA GLY A 11 -10.55 -4.73 -5.93
C GLY A 11 -9.44 -3.67 -5.83
N MET A 12 -8.59 -3.56 -6.85
CA MET A 12 -7.54 -2.55 -6.90
C MET A 12 -8.10 -1.13 -6.93
N VAL A 13 -9.11 -0.84 -7.76
CA VAL A 13 -9.72 0.49 -7.82
C VAL A 13 -10.34 0.88 -6.48
N MET A 14 -11.05 -0.05 -5.82
CA MET A 14 -11.62 0.18 -4.49
C MET A 14 -10.53 0.45 -3.44
N ALA A 15 -9.42 -0.28 -3.49
CA ALA A 15 -8.30 -0.09 -2.57
C ALA A 15 -7.63 1.29 -2.77
N GLU A 16 -7.40 1.71 -4.01
CA GLU A 16 -6.82 3.02 -4.33
C GLU A 16 -7.75 4.16 -3.90
N CYS A 17 -9.05 4.05 -4.15
CA CYS A 17 -10.03 5.03 -3.68
C CYS A 17 -10.03 5.13 -2.15
N ALA A 18 -9.97 4.00 -1.45
CA ALA A 18 -9.88 3.97 0.01
C ALA A 18 -8.58 4.60 0.53
N GLN A 19 -7.45 4.32 -0.14
CA GLN A 19 -6.14 4.86 0.20
C GLN A 19 -6.10 6.39 0.05
N VAL A 20 -6.57 6.92 -1.08
CA VAL A 20 -6.65 8.38 -1.30
C VAL A 20 -7.60 9.03 -0.30
N GLY A 21 -8.76 8.41 -0.05
CA GLY A 21 -9.73 8.89 0.94
C GLY A 21 -9.14 8.96 2.35
N LEU A 22 -8.32 7.98 2.74
CA LEU A 22 -7.62 7.96 4.03
C LEU A 22 -6.62 9.12 4.16
N ILE A 23 -5.86 9.41 3.10
CA ILE A 23 -4.87 10.51 3.09
C ILE A 23 -5.57 11.87 3.22
N ILE A 24 -6.66 12.08 2.47
CA ILE A 24 -7.44 13.33 2.53
C ILE A 24 -8.07 13.52 3.91
N THR A 25 -8.73 12.47 4.41
CA THR A 25 -9.38 12.49 5.73
C THR A 25 -8.35 12.69 6.85
N GLY A 26 -7.19 12.02 6.75
CA GLY A 26 -6.08 12.19 7.68
C GLY A 26 -5.56 13.63 7.71
N LYS A 27 -5.33 14.24 6.53
CA LYS A 27 -4.93 15.66 6.46
C LYS A 27 -6.01 16.59 7.02
N ALA A 28 -7.28 16.35 6.70
CA ALA A 28 -8.39 17.14 7.23
C ALA A 28 -8.44 17.07 8.77
N ALA A 29 -8.35 15.87 9.34
CA ALA A 29 -8.33 15.69 10.79
C ALA A 29 -7.12 16.38 11.46
N MET A 30 -5.94 16.30 10.83
CA MET A 30 -4.73 17.00 11.30
C MET A 30 -4.87 18.53 11.25
N SER A 31 -5.54 19.06 10.22
CA SER A 31 -5.77 20.51 10.09
C SER A 31 -6.72 21.06 11.17
N HIS A 32 -7.57 20.22 11.73
CA HIS A 32 -8.41 20.52 12.89
C HIS A 32 -7.68 20.33 14.24
N GLY A 33 -6.36 20.10 14.23
CA GLY A 33 -5.52 19.99 15.42
C GLY A 33 -5.44 18.57 16.01
N MET A 34 -5.92 17.54 15.31
CA MET A 34 -5.82 16.16 15.81
C MET A 34 -4.39 15.62 15.62
N PRO A 35 -3.76 15.07 16.67
CA PRO A 35 -2.42 14.51 16.55
C PRO A 35 -2.41 13.22 15.71
N ASN A 36 -1.38 13.07 14.87
CA ASN A 36 -1.24 11.97 13.92
C ASN A 36 -1.39 10.57 14.55
N LEU A 37 -0.83 10.38 15.74
CA LEU A 37 -0.88 9.11 16.47
C LEU A 37 -2.31 8.69 16.82
N VAL A 38 -3.17 9.65 17.16
CA VAL A 38 -4.56 9.37 17.52
C VAL A 38 -5.35 8.94 16.27
N PHE A 39 -5.11 9.57 15.12
CA PHE A 39 -5.72 9.16 13.85
C PHE A 39 -5.32 7.73 13.47
N ILE A 40 -4.02 7.41 13.55
CA ILE A 40 -3.49 6.08 13.24
C ILE A 40 -4.12 5.03 14.16
N PHE A 41 -4.21 5.32 15.47
CA PHE A 41 -4.79 4.41 16.44
C PHE A 41 -6.26 4.10 16.12
N TYR A 42 -7.09 5.12 15.87
CA TYR A 42 -8.50 4.92 15.53
C TYR A 42 -8.67 4.15 14.21
N SER A 43 -7.89 4.47 13.18
CA SER A 43 -7.95 3.79 11.89
C SER A 43 -7.59 2.30 12.02
N ASN A 44 -6.52 1.98 12.74
CA ASN A 44 -6.09 0.59 12.97
C ASN A 44 -7.06 -0.19 13.86
N ALA A 45 -7.65 0.46 14.87
CA ALA A 45 -8.67 -0.15 15.71
C ALA A 45 -9.93 -0.50 14.90
N LEU A 46 -10.37 0.41 14.03
CA LEU A 46 -11.52 0.19 13.16
C LEU A 46 -11.25 -0.89 12.11
N ALA A 47 -10.06 -0.89 11.50
CA ALA A 47 -9.64 -1.94 10.57
C ALA A 47 -9.62 -3.32 11.26
N SER A 48 -9.07 -3.40 12.48
CA SER A 48 -9.10 -4.62 13.29
C SER A 48 -10.55 -5.07 13.54
N LEU A 49 -11.43 -4.16 13.95
CA LEU A 49 -12.83 -4.48 14.24
C LEU A 49 -13.63 -4.96 13.01
N ILE A 50 -13.25 -4.56 11.79
CA ILE A 50 -13.85 -5.07 10.54
C ILE A 50 -13.20 -6.40 10.10
N LEU A 51 -11.89 -6.54 10.27
CA LEU A 51 -11.14 -7.74 9.89
C LEU A 51 -11.40 -8.93 10.82
N LEU A 52 -11.62 -8.68 12.11
CA LEU A 52 -11.87 -9.73 13.12
C LEU A 52 -13.13 -10.57 12.83
N PRO A 53 -14.31 -9.97 12.57
CA PRO A 53 -15.51 -10.74 12.21
C PRO A 53 -15.42 -11.36 10.82
N SER A 54 -14.80 -10.69 9.85
CA SER A 54 -14.63 -11.25 8.51
C SER A 54 -13.68 -12.46 8.50
N SER A 55 -12.62 -12.43 9.29
CA SER A 55 -11.73 -13.58 9.50
C SER A 55 -12.49 -14.78 10.08
N PHE A 56 -13.33 -14.54 11.09
CA PHE A 56 -14.10 -15.60 11.75
C PHE A 56 -15.19 -16.21 10.84
N LEU A 57 -15.78 -15.41 9.95
CA LEU A 57 -16.82 -15.87 9.02
C LEU A 57 -16.28 -16.56 7.76
N PHE A 58 -15.14 -16.11 7.22
CA PHE A 58 -14.59 -16.64 5.95
C PHE A 58 -13.51 -17.71 6.11
N HIS A 59 -12.72 -17.71 7.19
CA HIS A 59 -11.58 -18.61 7.37
C HIS A 59 -11.78 -19.59 8.54
N ARG A 60 -12.73 -20.51 8.38
CA ARG A 60 -12.94 -21.63 9.32
C ARG A 60 -12.14 -22.86 8.87
N HIS A 61 -10.81 -22.81 8.90
CA HIS A 61 -9.97 -23.98 8.56
C HIS A 61 -9.48 -24.70 9.84
N PRO A 62 -9.68 -26.02 9.98
CA PRO A 62 -9.47 -26.75 11.24
C PRO A 62 -8.02 -27.18 11.53
N SER A 63 -7.03 -26.76 10.75
CA SER A 63 -5.63 -27.16 10.95
C SER A 63 -4.71 -25.96 11.12
N LEU A 64 -4.37 -25.65 12.36
CA LEU A 64 -3.38 -24.63 12.73
C LEU A 64 -1.97 -25.26 12.63
N PRO A 65 -1.13 -24.86 11.65
CA PRO A 65 0.28 -25.27 11.63
C PRO A 65 1.05 -24.53 12.73
N SER A 66 2.23 -25.06 13.09
CA SER A 66 3.11 -24.52 14.14
C SER A 66 3.28 -22.99 14.05
N TYR A 67 2.89 -22.32 15.13
CA TYR A 67 2.56 -20.89 15.21
C TYR A 67 3.78 -19.95 15.39
N TYR A 68 4.96 -20.47 15.73
CA TYR A 68 6.05 -19.60 16.18
C TYR A 68 6.75 -18.82 15.04
N TYR A 69 7.08 -19.52 13.94
CA TYR A 69 7.73 -18.90 12.78
C TYR A 69 6.83 -17.90 12.02
N PRO A 70 5.56 -18.21 11.68
CA PRO A 70 4.70 -17.22 11.03
C PRO A 70 4.40 -16.04 11.96
N PHE A 71 4.21 -16.26 13.26
CA PHE A 71 3.96 -15.16 14.21
C PHE A 71 5.15 -14.19 14.30
N LEU A 72 6.38 -14.71 14.36
CA LEU A 72 7.58 -13.85 14.34
C LEU A 72 7.67 -13.05 13.04
N HIS A 73 7.38 -13.68 11.90
CA HIS A 73 7.41 -13.03 10.59
C HIS A 73 6.35 -11.92 10.48
N PHE A 74 5.12 -12.19 10.93
CA PHE A 74 4.04 -11.19 11.01
C PHE A 74 4.38 -10.04 11.98
N SER A 75 5.04 -10.34 13.09
CA SER A 75 5.50 -9.34 14.06
C SER A 75 6.55 -8.40 13.44
N LEU A 76 7.54 -8.96 12.74
CA LEU A 76 8.57 -8.15 12.05
C LEU A 76 7.96 -7.26 10.96
N ILE A 77 7.03 -7.79 10.16
CA ILE A 77 6.31 -7.00 9.14
C ILE A 77 5.48 -5.89 9.80
N SER A 78 4.84 -6.17 10.94
CA SER A 78 4.02 -5.18 11.65
C SER A 78 4.85 -4.01 12.18
N ILE A 79 6.07 -4.27 12.66
CA ILE A 79 7.00 -3.23 13.11
C ILE A 79 7.39 -2.32 11.93
N PHE A 80 7.74 -2.91 10.78
CA PHE A 80 8.05 -2.14 9.57
C PHE A 80 6.86 -1.32 9.07
N PHE A 81 5.64 -1.86 9.18
CA PHE A 81 4.43 -1.13 8.82
C PHE A 81 4.17 0.06 9.75
N ALA A 82 4.34 -0.13 11.06
CA ALA A 82 4.18 0.92 12.05
C ALA A 82 5.14 2.10 11.79
N ASP A 83 6.42 1.82 11.56
CA ASP A 83 7.43 2.85 11.25
C ASP A 83 7.08 3.65 9.98
N ARG A 84 6.64 2.95 8.92
CA ARG A 84 6.15 3.61 7.69
C ARG A 84 4.95 4.50 7.93
N THR A 85 3.98 4.05 8.74
CA THR A 85 2.79 4.87 9.03
C THR A 85 3.15 6.12 9.83
N ILE A 86 3.99 5.99 10.86
CA ILE A 86 4.40 7.14 11.69
C ILE A 86 5.20 8.15 10.86
N THR A 87 6.19 7.69 10.10
CA THR A 87 7.02 8.55 9.23
C THR A 87 6.19 9.17 8.10
N GLY A 88 5.26 8.40 7.51
CA GLY A 88 4.37 8.88 6.45
C GLY A 88 3.40 9.96 6.90
N TYR A 89 2.79 9.80 8.08
CA TYR A 89 1.89 10.82 8.63
C TYR A 89 2.63 12.05 9.19
N ALA A 90 3.84 11.86 9.72
CA ALA A 90 4.74 12.99 10.03
C ALA A 90 5.08 13.77 8.74
N GLY A 91 5.42 13.07 7.65
CA GLY A 91 5.61 13.68 6.33
C GLY A 91 4.36 14.38 5.81
N LEU A 92 3.17 13.78 5.99
CA LEU A 92 1.88 14.38 5.61
C LEU A 92 1.54 15.63 6.44
N TYR A 93 2.01 15.73 7.68
CA TYR A 93 1.84 16.93 8.49
C TYR A 93 2.60 18.12 7.87
N TYR A 94 3.86 17.91 7.49
CA TYR A 94 4.72 18.91 6.87
C TYR A 94 4.49 19.10 5.36
N SER A 95 3.84 18.15 4.68
CA SER A 95 3.66 18.12 3.23
C SER A 95 2.20 18.16 2.79
N SER A 96 1.91 18.39 1.51
CA SER A 96 0.52 18.36 1.00
C SER A 96 0.03 16.93 0.75
N PRO A 97 -1.28 16.65 0.85
CA PRO A 97 -1.88 15.37 0.46
C PRO A 97 -1.54 14.97 -0.98
N THR A 98 -1.47 15.96 -1.86
CA THR A 98 -1.08 15.81 -3.26
C THR A 98 0.36 15.30 -3.40
N LEU A 99 1.30 15.84 -2.62
CA LEU A 99 2.69 15.39 -2.67
C LEU A 99 2.84 13.99 -2.06
N ALA A 100 2.10 13.67 -1.00
CA ALA A 100 2.10 12.33 -0.41
C ALA A 100 1.55 11.28 -1.38
N THR A 101 0.43 11.58 -2.07
CA THR A 101 -0.14 10.70 -3.10
C THR A 101 0.78 10.55 -4.32
N ALA A 102 1.41 11.64 -4.76
CA ALA A 102 2.41 11.59 -5.83
C ALA A 102 3.60 10.67 -5.49
N LEU A 103 4.15 10.77 -4.27
CA LEU A 103 5.24 9.90 -3.83
C LEU A 103 4.83 8.43 -3.78
N LEU A 104 3.61 8.11 -3.34
CA LEU A 104 3.09 6.74 -3.33
C LEU A 104 2.98 6.18 -4.75
N ASN A 105 2.50 7.00 -5.70
CA ASN A 105 2.41 6.61 -7.11
C ASN A 105 3.78 6.43 -7.77
N LEU A 106 4.84 7.04 -7.22
CA LEU A 106 6.21 6.89 -7.71
C LEU A 106 6.90 5.60 -7.24
N ILE A 107 6.39 4.95 -6.18
CA ILE A 107 6.98 3.74 -5.58
C ILE A 107 7.24 2.63 -6.62
N PRO A 108 6.28 2.21 -7.47
CA PRO A 108 6.54 1.15 -8.45
C PRO A 108 7.59 1.55 -9.49
N GLY A 109 7.58 2.80 -9.95
CA GLY A 109 8.61 3.33 -10.85
C GLY A 109 10.00 3.32 -10.21
N PHE A 110 10.12 3.80 -8.97
CA PHE A 110 11.38 3.83 -8.23
C PHE A 110 11.90 2.41 -7.92
N THR A 111 11.00 1.51 -7.51
CA THR A 111 11.32 0.09 -7.24
C THR A 111 11.82 -0.61 -8.50
N PHE A 112 11.21 -0.33 -9.66
CA PHE A 112 11.68 -0.86 -10.94
C PHE A 112 13.08 -0.34 -11.29
N ILE A 113 13.35 0.95 -11.10
CA ILE A 113 14.69 1.54 -11.32
C ILE A 113 15.72 0.86 -10.42
N LEU A 114 15.43 0.65 -9.13
CA LEU A 114 16.32 -0.06 -8.21
C LEU A 114 16.55 -1.51 -8.65
N ALA A 115 15.50 -2.21 -9.06
CA ALA A 115 15.61 -3.60 -9.51
C ALA A 115 16.52 -3.74 -10.75
N VAL A 116 16.47 -2.76 -11.65
CA VAL A 116 17.37 -2.68 -12.82
C VAL A 116 18.79 -2.32 -12.37
N ALA A 117 18.96 -1.34 -11.48
CA ALA A 117 20.28 -0.91 -10.99
C ALA A 117 21.03 -2.02 -10.24
N PHE A 118 20.33 -2.79 -9.41
CA PHE A 118 20.87 -3.97 -8.73
C PHE A 118 20.96 -5.21 -9.62
N ARG A 119 20.61 -5.10 -10.91
CA ARG A 119 20.64 -6.18 -11.89
C ARG A 119 19.77 -7.39 -11.50
N MET A 120 18.78 -7.18 -10.63
CA MET A 120 17.78 -8.18 -10.26
C MET A 120 16.76 -8.36 -11.39
N GLU A 121 16.53 -7.32 -12.19
CA GLU A 121 15.67 -7.35 -13.38
C GLU A 121 16.54 -7.23 -14.64
N THR A 122 16.46 -8.21 -15.55
CA THR A 122 17.15 -8.14 -16.85
C THR A 122 16.25 -7.49 -17.88
N LEU A 123 16.63 -6.27 -18.31
CA LEU A 123 15.89 -5.54 -19.34
C LEU A 123 16.14 -6.14 -20.72
N ASN A 124 15.24 -7.01 -21.15
CA ASN A 124 15.21 -7.49 -22.53
C ASN A 124 14.21 -6.64 -23.31
N LEU A 125 14.69 -5.58 -23.96
CA LEU A 125 13.88 -4.59 -24.69
C LEU A 125 13.03 -5.18 -25.83
N ARG A 126 13.29 -6.43 -26.22
CA ARG A 126 12.54 -7.18 -27.23
C ARG A 126 11.39 -8.00 -26.65
N SER A 127 11.34 -8.18 -25.32
CA SER A 127 10.29 -8.90 -24.62
C SER A 127 9.11 -7.98 -24.32
N SER A 128 7.90 -8.40 -24.72
CA SER A 128 6.63 -7.71 -24.44
C SER A 128 6.44 -7.43 -22.94
N THR A 129 6.90 -8.35 -22.08
CA THR A 129 6.83 -8.20 -20.62
C THR A 129 7.76 -7.10 -20.10
N SER A 130 8.97 -6.94 -20.68
CA SER A 130 9.91 -5.90 -20.26
C SER A 130 9.42 -4.52 -20.72
N GLN A 131 8.80 -4.44 -21.90
CA GLN A 131 8.14 -3.22 -22.38
C GLN A 131 6.92 -2.82 -21.55
N ALA A 132 6.10 -3.79 -21.14
CA ALA A 132 4.96 -3.52 -20.25
C ALA A 132 5.42 -3.00 -18.87
N LYS A 133 6.50 -3.58 -18.32
CA LYS A 133 7.09 -3.11 -17.05
C LYS A 133 7.66 -1.70 -17.16
N SER A 134 8.41 -1.40 -18.23
CA SER A 134 8.97 -0.06 -18.44
C SER A 134 7.89 0.98 -18.71
N MET A 135 6.87 0.64 -19.52
CA MET A 135 5.74 1.52 -19.78
C MET A 135 4.93 1.79 -18.51
N GLY A 136 4.72 0.77 -17.65
CA GLY A 136 4.11 0.93 -16.34
C GLY A 136 4.90 1.87 -15.42
N ALA A 137 6.23 1.76 -15.40
CA ALA A 137 7.10 2.67 -14.64
C ALA A 137 7.04 4.11 -15.17
N ILE A 138 7.05 4.30 -16.49
CA ILE A 138 6.94 5.63 -17.10
C ILE A 138 5.58 6.26 -16.79
N VAL A 139 4.49 5.51 -16.93
CA VAL A 139 3.12 5.99 -16.62
C VAL A 139 3.00 6.35 -15.14
N SER A 140 3.61 5.56 -14.24
CA SER A 140 3.67 5.85 -12.80
C SER A 140 4.42 7.15 -12.48
N ILE A 141 5.57 7.40 -13.13
CA ILE A 141 6.37 8.62 -12.92
C ILE A 141 5.65 9.84 -13.49
N VAL A 142 5.11 9.74 -14.71
CA VAL A 142 4.37 10.84 -15.36
C VAL A 142 3.10 11.16 -14.59
N GLY A 143 2.34 10.14 -14.16
CA GLY A 143 1.10 10.32 -13.39
C GLY A 143 1.31 10.88 -11.98
N ALA A 144 2.49 10.71 -11.38
CA ALA A 144 2.82 11.35 -10.12
C ALA A 144 3.25 12.83 -10.28
N SER A 145 3.67 13.22 -11.48
CA SER A 145 4.14 14.58 -11.77
C SER A 145 3.05 15.54 -12.27
N LEU A 146 1.88 15.00 -12.64
CA LEU A 146 0.70 15.73 -13.12
C LEU A 146 -0.33 15.91 -12.01
#